data_AF-A0A1J3JBJ7-F1
#
_entry.id   AF-A0A1J3JBJ7-F1
#
_cell.length_a   1.000
_cell.length_b   1.000
_cell.length_c   1.000
_cell.angle_alpha   90.00
_cell.angle_beta   90.00
_cell.angle_gamma   90.00
#
_symmetry.space_group_name_H-M   'P 1'
#
loop_
_entity.id
_entity.type
_entity.pdbx_description
1 polymer ?
#
loop_
_entity_poly.entity_id
_entity_poly.type
_entity_poly.pdbx_seq_one_letter_code
_entity_poly.pdbx_strand_id
1 'polypeptide(L)'
;KQITVDHEPEKERDLVESKGGFVSEKPGNVTRVDGQLAMTRAFGDGRLKEHISVKPDIEIFEIQDDTKFLILASDGLWKVMSNKEAWDRIEAMEDAEEAAKALIDEALARGSKDDISC
;
A
#
# COMPACT_ATOMS: atom_id res chain seq x y z
N LYS A 1 -6.85 12.27 4.53
CA LYS A 1 -7.59 11.14 5.16
C LYS A 1 -7.10 9.85 4.51
N GLN A 2 -6.81 8.79 5.27
CA GLN A 2 -6.51 7.47 4.69
C GLN A 2 -7.83 6.78 4.31
N ILE A 3 -7.90 6.23 3.10
CA ILE A 3 -9.13 5.62 2.55
C ILE A 3 -8.99 4.14 2.18
N THR A 4 -7.77 3.60 2.18
CA THR A 4 -7.48 2.17 2.03
C THR A 4 -6.66 1.69 3.22
N VAL A 5 -6.72 0.40 3.53
CA VAL A 5 -5.87 -0.24 4.52
C VAL A 5 -5.11 -1.36 3.82
N ASP A 6 -3.80 -1.39 4.02
CA ASP A 6 -2.93 -2.38 3.39
C ASP A 6 -3.24 -3.79 3.91
N HIS A 7 -3.40 -4.72 2.99
CA HIS A 7 -3.66 -6.13 3.25
C HIS A 7 -2.37 -6.87 3.61
N GLU A 8 -1.83 -6.53 4.78
CA GLU A 8 -0.58 -7.08 5.30
C GLU A 8 -0.79 -8.44 6.00
N PRO A 9 0.16 -9.40 5.85
CA PRO A 9 0.06 -10.71 6.49
C PRO A 9 -0.12 -10.71 8.00
N GLU A 10 0.50 -9.79 8.74
CA GLU A 10 0.28 -9.73 10.20
C GLU A 10 -1.13 -9.25 10.57
N LYS A 11 -1.69 -8.30 9.80
CA LYS A 11 -3.02 -7.74 10.08
C LYS A 11 -4.14 -8.71 9.69
N GLU A 12 -3.93 -9.54 8.67
CA GLU A 12 -4.92 -10.50 8.16
C GLU A 12 -4.51 -11.96 8.43
N ARG A 13 -3.74 -12.22 9.48
CA ARG A 13 -3.24 -13.57 9.84
C ARG A 13 -4.37 -14.60 9.90
N ASP A 14 -5.47 -14.27 10.58
CA ASP A 14 -6.62 -15.17 10.74
C ASP A 14 -7.23 -15.59 9.39
N LEU A 15 -7.24 -14.68 8.39
CA LEU A 15 -7.74 -14.98 7.05
C LEU A 15 -6.86 -16.02 6.36
N VAL A 16 -5.55 -15.92 6.52
CA VAL A 16 -4.59 -16.87 5.92
C VAL A 16 -4.65 -18.22 6.63
N GLU A 17 -4.61 -18.22 7.95
CA GLU A 17 -4.56 -19.45 8.76
C GLU A 17 -5.88 -20.23 8.71
N SER A 18 -7.04 -19.56 8.64
CA SER A 18 -8.34 -20.23 8.45
C SER A 18 -8.49 -20.92 7.08
N LYS A 19 -7.65 -20.55 6.12
CA LYS A 19 -7.57 -21.17 4.79
C LYS A 19 -6.48 -22.24 4.66
N GLY A 20 -5.80 -22.57 5.75
CA GLY A 20 -4.76 -23.59 5.79
C GLY A 20 -3.36 -23.09 5.40
N GLY A 21 -3.18 -21.79 5.16
CA GLY A 21 -1.87 -21.16 5.00
C GLY A 21 -1.22 -20.84 6.34
N PHE A 22 -0.04 -20.23 6.30
CA PHE A 22 0.62 -19.70 7.49
C PHE A 22 1.28 -18.35 7.24
N VAL A 23 1.43 -17.57 8.30
CA VAL A 23 2.13 -16.28 8.27
C VAL A 23 3.49 -16.44 8.96
N SER A 24 4.56 -16.17 8.21
CA SER A 24 5.93 -16.29 8.70
C SER A 24 6.66 -14.96 8.74
N GLU A 25 7.34 -14.71 9.85
CA GLU A 25 8.26 -13.60 10.04
C GLU A 25 9.67 -14.16 10.23
N LYS A 26 10.64 -13.65 9.46
CA LYS A 26 12.07 -13.97 9.67
C LYS A 26 12.75 -12.70 10.18
N PRO A 27 13.70 -12.80 11.14
CA PRO A 27 14.42 -11.64 11.64
C PRO A 27 15.02 -10.80 10.50
N GLY A 28 14.68 -9.51 10.46
CA GLY A 28 15.15 -8.58 9.42
C GLY A 28 14.46 -8.74 8.05
N ASN A 29 13.32 -9.42 7.97
CA ASN A 29 12.56 -9.60 6.73
C ASN A 29 11.11 -9.15 6.91
N VAL A 30 10.44 -8.88 5.78
CA VAL A 30 9.00 -8.59 5.74
C VAL A 30 8.23 -9.87 5.99
N THR A 31 7.14 -9.79 6.76
CA THR A 31 6.22 -10.90 6.99
C THR A 31 5.62 -11.39 5.69
N ARG A 32 5.50 -12.72 5.53
CA ARG A 32 5.00 -13.35 4.30
C ARG A 32 4.00 -14.47 4.55
N VAL A 33 3.00 -14.57 3.68
CA VAL A 33 2.12 -15.72 3.49
C VAL A 33 2.91 -16.87 2.90
N ASP A 34 2.88 -18.02 3.56
CA ASP A 34 3.61 -19.24 3.25
C ASP A 34 5.10 -19.02 2.96
N GLY A 35 5.69 -18.00 3.59
CA GLY A 35 7.08 -17.58 3.35
C GLY A 35 7.35 -16.99 1.96
N GLN A 36 6.32 -16.73 1.14
CA GLN A 36 6.46 -16.32 -0.25
C GLN A 36 5.96 -14.89 -0.50
N LEU A 37 4.70 -14.58 -0.18
CA LEU A 37 4.06 -13.32 -0.60
C LEU A 37 3.89 -12.34 0.57
N ALA A 38 4.27 -11.08 0.37
CA ALA A 38 4.22 -10.04 1.42
C ALA A 38 2.86 -9.34 1.56
N MET A 39 1.79 -9.93 1.00
CA MET A 39 0.42 -9.44 1.02
C MET A 39 -0.55 -10.62 1.08
N THR A 40 -1.75 -10.39 1.59
CA THR A 40 -2.80 -11.43 1.78
C THR A 40 -3.90 -11.39 0.74
N ARG A 41 -3.89 -10.38 -0.13
CA ARG A 41 -4.84 -10.23 -1.23
C ARG A 41 -4.13 -9.85 -2.52
N ALA A 42 -4.32 -10.65 -3.56
CA ALA A 42 -3.69 -10.43 -4.85
C ALA A 42 -4.45 -11.10 -6.01
N PHE A 43 -4.40 -10.44 -7.16
CA PHE A 43 -4.67 -11.10 -8.44
C PHE A 43 -3.46 -11.95 -8.84
N GLY A 44 -3.69 -13.10 -9.48
CA GLY A 44 -2.61 -14.06 -9.76
C GLY A 44 -2.26 -14.94 -8.55
N ASP A 45 -0.95 -15.18 -8.35
CA ASP A 45 -0.35 -16.02 -7.30
C ASP A 45 -0.98 -17.42 -7.17
N GLY A 46 -1.06 -18.15 -8.29
CA GLY A 46 -1.79 -19.41 -8.38
C GLY A 46 -1.40 -20.47 -7.33
N ARG A 47 -0.14 -20.50 -6.88
CA ARG A 47 0.32 -21.43 -5.83
C ARG A 47 -0.22 -21.10 -4.44
N LEU A 48 -0.57 -19.84 -4.18
CA LEU A 48 -1.05 -19.35 -2.90
C LEU A 48 -2.56 -19.12 -2.90
N LYS A 49 -3.25 -19.41 -4.02
CA LYS A 49 -4.61 -18.94 -4.27
C LYS A 49 -5.63 -19.39 -3.23
N GLU A 50 -5.44 -20.58 -2.71
CA GLU A 50 -6.29 -21.14 -1.67
C GLU A 50 -6.11 -20.43 -0.32
N HIS A 51 -4.94 -19.81 -0.07
CA HIS A 51 -4.58 -19.19 1.21
C HIS A 51 -4.75 -17.66 1.23
N ILE A 52 -4.85 -17.01 0.05
CA ILE A 52 -5.06 -15.56 -0.08
C ILE A 52 -6.46 -15.23 -0.59
N SER A 53 -6.82 -13.95 -0.64
CA SER A 53 -8.08 -13.48 -1.23
C SER A 53 -7.87 -12.75 -2.56
N VAL A 54 -8.89 -12.79 -3.42
CA VAL A 54 -9.03 -11.87 -4.58
C VAL A 54 -10.06 -10.79 -4.34
N LYS A 55 -10.82 -10.90 -3.26
CA LYS A 55 -11.91 -10.00 -2.98
C LYS A 55 -11.35 -8.66 -2.50
N PRO A 56 -11.57 -7.55 -3.22
CA PRO A 56 -11.15 -6.25 -2.75
C PRO A 56 -12.05 -5.79 -1.59
N ASP A 57 -11.51 -4.89 -0.77
CA ASP A 57 -12.35 -4.05 0.08
C ASP A 57 -12.81 -2.85 -0.74
N ILE A 58 -14.09 -2.51 -0.62
CA ILE A 58 -14.73 -1.46 -1.40
C ILE A 58 -15.28 -0.43 -0.43
N GLU A 59 -14.83 0.80 -0.60
CA GLU A 59 -15.30 1.97 0.15
C GLU A 59 -15.84 3.01 -0.83
N ILE A 60 -16.90 3.70 -0.43
CA ILE A 60 -17.55 4.74 -1.26
C ILE A 60 -17.46 6.05 -0.49
N PHE A 61 -16.88 7.06 -1.14
CA PHE A 61 -16.74 8.40 -0.57
C PHE A 61 -17.41 9.44 -1.47
N GLU A 62 -18.13 10.37 -0.86
CA GLU A 62 -18.62 11.58 -1.52
C GLU A 62 -17.50 12.63 -1.51
N ILE A 63 -17.22 13.24 -2.67
CA ILE A 63 -16.27 14.34 -2.79
C ILE A 63 -16.94 15.59 -2.23
N GLN A 64 -16.33 16.16 -1.20
CA GLN A 64 -16.79 17.39 -0.54
C GLN A 64 -16.05 18.60 -1.12
N ASP A 65 -16.63 19.80 -0.97
CA ASP A 65 -16.03 21.06 -1.48
C ASP A 65 -14.65 21.37 -0.88
N ASP A 66 -14.32 20.80 0.28
CA ASP A 66 -13.02 20.95 0.95
C ASP A 66 -11.98 19.88 0.53
N THR A 67 -12.35 18.95 -0.36
CA THR A 67 -11.45 17.92 -0.87
C THR A 67 -10.48 18.53 -1.89
N LYS A 68 -9.20 18.63 -1.52
CA LYS A 68 -8.17 19.19 -2.42
C LYS A 68 -7.69 18.21 -3.49
N PHE A 69 -7.35 16.98 -3.08
CA PHE A 69 -6.79 15.97 -3.98
C PHE A 69 -6.90 14.56 -3.40
N LEU A 70 -6.73 13.57 -4.28
CA LEU A 70 -6.58 12.15 -3.96
C LEU A 70 -5.17 11.72 -4.37
N ILE A 71 -4.44 11.09 -3.45
CA ILE A 71 -3.16 10.46 -3.74
C ILE A 71 -3.40 8.95 -3.83
N LEU A 72 -3.02 8.35 -4.97
CA LEU A 72 -2.96 6.91 -5.16
C LEU A 72 -1.52 6.57 -5.52
N ALA A 73 -0.88 5.69 -4.75
CA ALA A 73 0.51 5.36 -5.00
C ALA A 73 0.84 3.92 -4.57
N SER A 74 1.91 3.37 -5.15
CA SER A 74 2.49 2.09 -4.71
C SER A 74 3.14 2.20 -3.33
N ASP A 75 3.38 1.06 -2.69
CA ASP A 75 4.07 0.98 -1.41
C ASP A 75 5.50 1.54 -1.45
N GLY A 76 6.12 1.63 -2.63
CA GLY A 76 7.39 2.34 -2.85
C GLY A 76 7.39 3.79 -2.35
N LEU A 77 6.24 4.48 -2.38
CA LEU A 77 6.06 5.81 -1.76
C LEU A 77 5.84 5.67 -0.24
N TRP A 78 4.84 4.87 0.15
CA TRP A 78 4.34 4.82 1.53
C TRP A 78 5.30 4.17 2.53
N LYS A 79 6.27 3.36 2.06
CA LYS A 79 7.34 2.79 2.90
C LYS A 79 8.31 3.84 3.45
N VAL A 80 8.39 5.02 2.83
CA VAL A 80 9.35 6.08 3.19
C VAL A 80 8.68 7.42 3.54
N MET A 81 7.38 7.52 3.34
CA MET A 81 6.60 8.74 3.58
C MET A 81 5.25 8.42 4.21
N SER A 82 4.89 9.17 5.25
CA SER A 82 3.55 9.14 5.83
C SER A 82 2.55 9.97 5.01
N ASN A 83 1.25 9.71 5.22
CA ASN A 83 0.16 10.47 4.59
C ASN A 83 0.26 11.99 4.84
N LYS A 84 0.75 12.39 6.02
CA LYS A 84 0.91 13.82 6.37
C LYS A 84 2.09 14.45 5.63
N GLU A 85 3.21 13.74 5.51
CA GLU A 85 4.37 14.23 4.76
C GLU A 85 4.06 14.35 3.27
N ALA A 86 3.34 13.38 2.70
CA ALA A 86 2.88 13.46 1.32
C ALA A 86 1.95 14.66 1.11
N TRP A 87 0.98 14.88 2.02
CA TRP A 87 0.11 16.07 1.99
C TRP A 87 0.92 17.37 2.02
N ASP A 88 1.79 17.53 3.03
CA ASP A 88 2.59 18.75 3.23
C ASP A 88 3.50 19.04 2.03
N ARG A 89 3.95 17.99 1.35
CA ARG A 89 4.83 18.11 0.19
C ARG A 89 4.14 18.76 -1.02
N ILE A 90 2.83 18.54 -1.18
CA ILE A 90 2.09 18.94 -2.39
C ILE A 90 0.90 19.86 -2.13
N GLU A 91 0.59 20.22 -0.89
CA GLU A 91 -0.65 20.97 -0.56
C GLU A 91 -0.78 22.35 -1.20
N ALA A 92 0.34 22.93 -1.62
CA ALA A 92 0.43 24.23 -2.29
C ALA A 92 0.58 24.11 -3.82
N MET A 93 0.57 22.88 -4.36
CA MET A 93 0.70 22.63 -5.79
C MET A 93 -0.68 22.52 -6.42
N GLU A 94 -0.86 23.13 -7.59
CA GLU A 94 -2.12 23.10 -8.34
C GLU A 94 -2.11 22.05 -9.46
N ASP A 95 -0.94 21.77 -10.04
CA ASP A 95 -0.79 20.78 -11.10
C ASP A 95 -0.54 19.38 -10.53
N ALA A 96 -1.40 18.42 -10.92
CA ALA A 96 -1.36 17.06 -10.41
C ALA A 96 -0.14 16.26 -10.91
N GLU A 97 0.34 16.51 -12.14
CA GLU A 97 1.51 15.82 -12.69
C GLU A 97 2.79 16.29 -11.98
N GLU A 98 2.93 17.59 -11.77
CA GLU A 98 4.02 18.16 -10.98
C GLU A 98 3.98 17.66 -9.53
N ALA A 99 2.80 17.57 -8.92
CA ALA A 99 2.62 17.06 -7.57
C ALA A 99 3.03 15.57 -7.45
N ALA A 100 2.59 14.74 -8.40
CA ALA A 100 2.97 13.32 -8.43
C ALA A 100 4.48 13.15 -8.59
N LYS A 101 5.11 13.91 -9.50
CA LYS A 101 6.56 13.90 -9.69
C LYS A 101 7.31 14.35 -8.43
N ALA A 102 6.82 15.38 -7.76
CA ALA A 102 7.37 15.87 -6.50
C ALA A 102 7.35 14.80 -5.38
N LEU A 103 6.31 13.97 -5.33
CA LEU A 103 6.22 12.84 -4.40
C LEU A 103 7.20 11.72 -4.77
N ILE A 104 7.33 11.40 -6.06
CA ILE A 104 8.29 10.40 -6.54
C ILE A 104 9.73 10.83 -6.20
N ASP A 105 10.09 12.08 -6.51
CA ASP A 105 11.43 12.62 -6.24
C ASP A 105 11.75 12.63 -4.73
N GLU A 106 10.76 12.96 -3.89
CA GLU A 106 10.91 12.92 -2.43
C GLU A 106 11.12 11.49 -1.91
N ALA A 107 10.37 10.51 -2.43
CA ALA A 107 10.53 9.10 -2.06
C ALA A 107 11.92 8.55 -2.44
N LEU A 108 12.42 8.94 -3.63
CA LEU A 108 13.78 8.61 -4.08
C LEU A 108 14.84 9.28 -3.18
N ALA A 109 14.67 10.55 -2.84
CA ALA A 109 15.58 11.27 -1.94
C ALA A 109 15.64 10.65 -0.53
N ARG A 110 14.53 10.05 -0.08
CA ARG A 110 14.45 9.29 1.19
C ARG A 110 15.00 7.88 1.10
N GLY A 111 15.49 7.47 -0.07
CA GLY A 111 16.17 6.20 -0.27
C GLY A 111 15.22 5.02 -0.46
N SER A 112 14.01 5.26 -0.98
CA SER A 112 13.16 4.15 -1.45
C SER A 112 13.92 3.30 -2.47
N LYS A 113 13.80 1.98 -2.32
CA LYS A 113 14.49 0.98 -3.14
C LYS A 113 13.52 0.16 -4.00
N ASP A 114 12.25 0.54 -3.99
CA ASP A 114 11.18 -0.15 -4.68
C ASP A 114 10.77 0.61 -5.94
N ASP A 115 9.93 -0.01 -6.77
CA ASP A 115 9.27 0.71 -7.85
C ASP A 115 8.25 1.70 -7.26
N ILE A 116 8.31 2.95 -7.71
CA ILE A 116 7.44 4.03 -7.23
C ILE A 116 6.49 4.42 -8.35
N SER A 117 5.20 4.43 -8.06
CA SER A 117 4.15 4.97 -8.93
C SER A 117 3.25 5.86 -8.11
N CYS A 118 2.94 7.05 -8.61
CA CYS A 118 2.05 8.04 -8.01
C CYS A 118 1.37 8.83 -9.12
#